data_AF-K2PS97-F1
#
_entry.id   AF-K2PS97-F1
#
_cell.length_a   1.000
_cell.length_b   1.000
_cell.length_c   1.000
_cell.angle_alpha   90.00
_cell.angle_beta   90.00
_cell.angle_gamma   90.00
#
_symmetry.space_group_name_H-M   'P 1'
#
loop_
_entity.id
_entity.type
_entity.pdbx_description
1 polymer ?
#
loop_
_entity_poly.entity_id
_entity_poly.type
_entity_poly.pdbx_seq_one_letter_code
_entity_poly.pdbx_strand_id
1 'polypeptide(L)'
;MLFRKLSMSMAVVFTVAIVGASRAEPPSSLSETYENWTVACLGQGDKRRCAFSQRQVQKSGQRVLAIELVPSADGGLRGSLVLPFGLDLKRGAMFSIDDLPPGKPSHFKTCLPVGCILALVFTKETTKALRGSETLKIGTYASDEQQEVVFPISLKGFDAALERTIGLTRK
;
A
#
# COMPACT_ATOMS: atom_id res chain seq x y z
N MET A 1 -80.09 1.46 47.22
CA MET A 1 -79.13 0.42 46.81
C MET A 1 -78.19 1.02 45.77
N LEU A 2 -76.91 1.10 46.13
CA LEU A 2 -75.80 1.70 45.39
C LEU A 2 -75.40 0.80 44.20
N PHE A 3 -75.12 1.41 43.03
CA PHE A 3 -74.14 0.87 42.07
C PHE A 3 -73.19 1.99 41.67
N ARG A 4 -72.02 2.04 42.32
CA ARG A 4 -70.88 2.90 41.96
C ARG A 4 -70.28 2.38 40.65
N LYS A 5 -70.34 3.17 39.58
CA LYS A 5 -69.57 2.92 38.36
C LYS A 5 -68.08 3.14 38.65
N LEU A 6 -67.27 2.09 38.55
CA LEU A 6 -65.81 2.18 38.59
C LEU A 6 -65.32 2.67 37.21
N SER A 7 -64.75 3.86 37.15
CA SER A 7 -64.04 4.37 35.98
C SER A 7 -62.58 3.94 36.07
N MET A 8 -62.14 3.04 35.17
CA MET A 8 -60.77 2.54 35.12
C MET A 8 -59.98 3.39 34.12
N SER A 9 -59.15 4.31 34.62
CA SER A 9 -58.26 5.12 33.79
C SER A 9 -56.99 4.32 33.48
N MET A 10 -56.79 4.00 32.20
CA MET A 10 -55.63 3.28 31.69
C MET A 10 -54.51 4.28 31.38
N ALA A 11 -53.50 4.36 32.24
CA ALA A 11 -52.31 5.21 32.02
C ALA A 11 -51.34 4.48 31.06
N VAL A 12 -51.09 5.06 29.89
CA VAL A 12 -50.10 4.56 28.92
C VAL A 12 -48.72 5.09 29.31
N VAL A 13 -47.83 4.19 29.72
CA VAL A 13 -46.43 4.51 30.05
C VAL A 13 -45.60 4.44 28.75
N PHE A 14 -45.10 5.58 28.26
CA PHE A 14 -44.17 5.64 27.14
C PHE A 14 -42.73 5.41 27.63
N THR A 15 -42.17 4.23 27.34
CA THR A 15 -40.75 3.91 27.57
C THR A 15 -39.89 4.55 26.49
N VAL A 16 -39.04 5.51 26.86
CA VAL A 16 -38.02 6.08 25.96
C VAL A 16 -36.85 5.09 25.87
N ALA A 17 -36.66 4.47 24.70
CA ALA A 17 -35.49 3.65 24.43
C ALA A 17 -34.27 4.54 24.18
N ILE A 18 -33.28 4.48 25.07
CA ILE A 18 -32.00 5.16 24.91
C ILE A 18 -31.18 4.35 23.88
N VAL A 19 -31.14 4.81 22.63
CA VAL A 19 -30.26 4.20 21.62
C VAL A 19 -28.83 4.60 21.96
N GLY A 20 -28.06 3.66 22.52
CA GLY A 20 -26.63 3.84 22.76
C GLY A 20 -25.90 4.08 21.45
N ALA A 21 -25.18 5.19 21.35
CA ALA A 21 -24.30 5.48 20.22
C ALA A 21 -23.15 4.46 20.19
N SER A 22 -23.30 3.41 19.38
CA SER A 22 -22.17 2.54 19.01
C SER A 22 -21.19 3.39 18.21
N ARG A 23 -20.02 3.72 18.79
CA ARG A 23 -18.89 4.23 18.03
C ARG A 23 -18.45 3.11 17.10
N ALA A 24 -18.71 3.25 15.80
CA ALA A 24 -18.17 2.33 14.81
C ALA A 24 -16.64 2.34 14.92
N GLU A 25 -16.06 1.22 15.35
CA GLU A 25 -14.61 1.05 15.32
C GLU A 25 -14.13 1.09 13.87
N PRO A 26 -13.00 1.75 13.58
CA PRO A 26 -12.44 1.74 12.24
C PRO A 26 -12.23 0.30 11.77
N PRO A 27 -12.54 -0.01 10.50
CA PRO A 27 -12.36 -1.35 9.97
C PRO A 27 -10.90 -1.77 10.14
N SER A 28 -10.71 -3.03 10.56
CA SER A 28 -9.41 -3.65 10.84
C SER A 28 -8.57 -3.87 9.58
N SER A 29 -9.18 -3.73 8.40
CA SER A 29 -8.52 -3.71 7.11
C SER A 29 -9.07 -2.57 6.23
N LEU A 30 -8.21 -2.01 5.38
CA LEU A 30 -8.57 -1.03 4.36
C LEU A 30 -7.85 -1.38 3.08
N SER A 31 -8.53 -1.24 1.93
CA SER A 31 -7.93 -1.37 0.60
C SER A 31 -8.55 -0.34 -0.34
N GLU A 32 -7.74 0.56 -0.87
CA GLU A 32 -8.16 1.64 -1.77
C GLU A 32 -7.22 1.66 -2.98
N THR A 33 -7.77 1.86 -4.18
CA THR A 33 -7.00 1.89 -5.42
C THR A 33 -6.95 3.31 -5.98
N TYR A 34 -5.74 3.73 -6.37
CA TYR A 34 -5.39 5.01 -6.96
C TYR A 34 -4.65 4.73 -8.27
N GLU A 35 -5.40 4.64 -9.37
CA GLU A 35 -4.87 4.23 -10.67
C GLU A 35 -4.10 2.89 -10.56
N ASN A 36 -2.77 2.93 -10.71
CA ASN A 36 -1.91 1.76 -10.68
C ASN A 36 -1.40 1.38 -9.28
N TRP A 37 -1.78 2.12 -8.24
CA TRP A 37 -1.34 1.91 -6.87
C TRP A 37 -2.49 1.50 -5.96
N THR A 38 -2.24 0.58 -5.04
CA THR A 38 -3.20 0.18 -4.01
C THR A 38 -2.65 0.54 -2.65
N VAL A 39 -3.40 1.33 -1.88
CA VAL A 39 -3.17 1.59 -0.47
C VAL A 39 -3.86 0.50 0.33
N ALA A 40 -3.13 -0.17 1.21
CA ALA A 40 -3.68 -1.17 2.11
C ALA A 40 -3.25 -0.90 3.55
N CYS A 41 -4.18 -1.06 4.49
CA CYS A 41 -3.89 -1.04 5.92
C CYS A 41 -4.33 -2.33 6.59
N LEU A 42 -3.55 -2.78 7.57
CA LEU A 42 -3.87 -3.91 8.44
C LEU A 42 -3.72 -3.49 9.90
N GLY A 43 -4.63 -3.98 10.75
CA GLY A 43 -4.63 -3.72 12.18
C GLY A 43 -5.50 -2.52 12.59
N GLN A 44 -5.53 -2.23 13.88
CA GLN A 44 -6.34 -1.16 14.49
C GLN A 44 -5.50 -0.34 15.48
N GLY A 45 -5.95 0.89 15.72
CA GLY A 45 -5.32 1.84 16.65
C GLY A 45 -3.82 1.98 16.40
N ASP A 46 -3.03 1.91 17.47
CA ASP A 46 -1.58 2.06 17.44
C ASP A 46 -0.80 0.98 16.66
N LYS A 47 -1.45 -0.14 16.35
CA LYS A 47 -0.85 -1.25 15.59
C LYS A 47 -1.20 -1.21 14.10
N ARG A 48 -1.99 -0.22 13.66
CA ARG A 48 -2.36 -0.07 12.25
C ARG A 48 -1.12 0.23 11.43
N ARG A 49 -0.87 -0.59 10.42
CA ARG A 49 0.23 -0.38 9.45
C ARG A 49 -0.37 -0.23 8.07
N CYS A 50 -0.01 0.86 7.40
CA CYS A 50 -0.44 1.15 6.05
C CYS A 50 0.75 1.21 5.11
N ALA A 51 0.58 0.67 3.92
CA ALA A 51 1.54 0.71 2.83
C ALA A 51 0.79 0.97 1.52
N PHE A 52 1.52 1.38 0.50
CA PHE A 52 1.01 1.44 -0.86
C PHE A 52 1.89 0.62 -1.79
N SER A 53 1.26 -0.03 -2.76
CA SER A 53 1.92 -1.05 -3.56
C SER A 53 1.45 -1.08 -5.00
N GLN A 54 2.28 -1.64 -5.88
CA GLN A 54 1.93 -2.00 -7.25
C GLN A 54 2.41 -3.41 -7.52
N ARG A 55 1.57 -4.21 -8.19
CA ARG A 55 1.89 -5.58 -8.59
C ARG A 55 1.62 -5.76 -10.07
N GLN A 56 2.57 -6.32 -10.79
CA GLN A 56 2.44 -6.66 -12.20
C GLN A 56 2.47 -8.18 -12.35
N VAL A 57 1.46 -8.73 -12.99
CA VAL A 57 1.27 -10.17 -13.17
C VAL A 57 0.97 -10.44 -14.64
N GLN A 58 1.64 -11.42 -15.23
CA GLN A 58 1.37 -11.83 -16.61
C GLN A 58 0.05 -12.60 -16.70
N LYS A 59 -0.45 -12.79 -17.93
CA LYS A 59 -1.64 -13.63 -18.19
C LYS A 59 -1.49 -15.07 -17.68
N SER A 60 -0.27 -15.58 -17.61
CA SER A 60 0.05 -16.90 -17.06
C SER A 60 -0.13 -17.00 -15.53
N GLY A 61 -0.41 -15.89 -14.85
CA GLY A 61 -0.43 -15.83 -13.38
C GLY A 61 0.95 -15.64 -12.76
N GLN A 62 2.01 -15.66 -13.56
CA GLN A 62 3.37 -15.39 -13.09
C GLN A 62 3.51 -13.91 -12.71
N ARG A 63 3.97 -13.65 -11.48
CA ARG A 63 4.33 -12.30 -11.04
C ARG A 63 5.56 -11.82 -11.82
N VAL A 64 5.43 -10.65 -12.43
CA VAL A 64 6.53 -9.93 -13.07
C VAL A 64 7.26 -9.10 -12.03
N LEU A 65 6.54 -8.30 -11.25
CA LEU A 65 7.12 -7.53 -10.14
C LEU A 65 6.10 -7.25 -9.04
N ALA A 66 6.58 -6.97 -7.84
CA ALA A 66 5.80 -6.32 -6.79
C ALA A 66 6.66 -5.29 -6.06
N ILE A 67 6.15 -4.07 -5.92
CA ILE A 67 6.75 -3.02 -5.11
C ILE A 67 5.78 -2.65 -3.99
N GLU A 68 6.30 -2.55 -2.77
CA GLU A 68 5.55 -2.07 -1.61
C GLU A 68 6.39 -1.03 -0.88
N LEU A 69 5.77 0.10 -0.55
CA LEU A 69 6.42 1.27 0.05
C LEU A 69 5.64 1.76 1.26
N VAL A 70 6.37 2.25 2.25
CA VAL A 70 5.87 2.93 3.44
C VAL A 70 6.55 4.29 3.58
N PRO A 71 5.80 5.35 3.93
CA PRO A 71 6.38 6.64 4.34
C PRO A 71 7.31 6.48 5.54
N SER A 72 8.44 7.19 5.53
CA SER A 72 9.31 7.33 6.70
C SER A 72 9.29 8.75 7.26
N ALA A 73 9.65 8.88 8.54
CA ALA A 73 9.60 10.15 9.28
C ALA A 73 10.52 11.24 8.70
N ASP A 74 11.58 10.86 8.00
CA ASP A 74 12.51 11.74 7.27
C ASP A 74 11.91 12.32 5.97
N GLY A 75 10.66 11.96 5.64
CA GLY A 75 9.99 12.36 4.39
C GLY A 75 10.39 11.52 3.18
N GLY A 76 11.21 10.49 3.38
CA GLY A 76 11.53 9.48 2.37
C GLY A 76 10.54 8.31 2.35
N LEU A 77 10.94 7.24 1.67
CA LEU A 77 10.20 5.99 1.60
C LEU A 77 11.12 4.82 1.93
N ARG A 78 10.54 3.79 2.55
CA ARG A 78 11.19 2.49 2.75
C ARG A 78 10.29 1.40 2.23
N GLY A 79 10.85 0.25 1.85
CA GLY A 79 10.02 -0.84 1.37
C GLY A 79 10.79 -1.99 0.78
N SER A 80 10.12 -2.74 -0.09
CA SER A 80 10.73 -3.83 -0.82
C SER A 80 10.27 -3.90 -2.27
N LEU A 81 11.16 -4.41 -3.11
CA LEU A 81 10.90 -4.74 -4.50
C LEU A 81 11.12 -6.24 -4.66
N VAL A 82 10.16 -6.92 -5.26
CA VAL A 82 10.25 -8.33 -5.64
C VAL A 82 10.32 -8.39 -7.17
N LEU A 83 11.42 -8.96 -7.67
CA LEU A 83 11.66 -9.24 -9.09
C LEU A 83 11.58 -10.75 -9.35
N PRO A 84 11.40 -11.19 -10.60
CA PRO A 84 11.28 -12.60 -10.91
C PRO A 84 12.66 -13.30 -10.85
N PHE A 85 12.64 -14.63 -10.92
CA PHE A 85 13.86 -15.44 -11.02
C PHE A 85 14.50 -15.33 -12.41
N GLY A 86 15.72 -15.86 -12.55
CA GLY A 86 16.47 -15.87 -13.82
C GLY A 86 17.31 -14.61 -14.06
N LEU A 87 17.47 -13.75 -13.05
CA LEU A 87 18.27 -12.52 -13.12
C LEU A 87 19.69 -12.73 -12.61
N ASP A 88 20.65 -11.98 -13.15
CA ASP A 88 22.02 -11.88 -12.64
C ASP A 88 22.05 -11.10 -11.31
N LEU A 89 21.92 -11.84 -10.22
CA LEU A 89 21.87 -11.28 -8.87
C LEU A 89 23.18 -10.58 -8.46
N LYS A 90 24.31 -10.96 -9.08
CA LYS A 90 25.63 -10.40 -8.77
C LYS A 90 25.75 -8.97 -9.28
N ARG A 91 25.22 -8.69 -10.47
CA ARG A 91 25.17 -7.32 -11.02
C ARG A 91 24.18 -6.43 -10.30
N GLY A 92 23.12 -7.02 -9.73
CA GLY A 92 22.08 -6.28 -9.02
C GLY A 92 21.14 -5.53 -9.97
N ALA A 93 20.35 -4.61 -9.42
CA ALA A 93 19.39 -3.83 -10.17
C ALA A 93 19.69 -2.33 -10.07
N MET A 94 19.58 -1.63 -11.19
CA MET A 94 19.71 -0.18 -11.27
C MET A 94 18.34 0.49 -11.40
N PHE A 95 18.20 1.67 -10.81
CA PHE A 95 16.94 2.42 -10.82
C PHE A 95 17.14 3.71 -11.61
N SER A 96 16.22 4.01 -12.52
CA SER A 96 16.10 5.30 -13.20
C SER A 96 14.68 5.81 -13.15
N ILE A 97 14.54 7.14 -13.13
CA ILE A 97 13.24 7.82 -13.15
C ILE A 97 13.08 8.43 -14.53
N ASP A 98 12.00 8.06 -15.22
CA ASP A 98 11.76 8.40 -16.62
C ASP A 98 12.99 8.12 -17.50
N ASP A 99 13.55 9.15 -18.13
CA ASP A 99 14.73 9.04 -19.01
C ASP A 99 16.02 9.56 -18.36
N LEU A 100 16.00 9.78 -17.04
CA LEU A 100 17.22 10.12 -16.30
C LEU A 100 18.19 8.93 -16.27
N PRO A 101 19.52 9.20 -16.25
CA PRO A 101 20.52 8.15 -16.12
C PRO A 101 20.29 7.26 -14.89
N PRO A 102 20.55 5.95 -14.98
CA PRO A 102 20.42 5.04 -13.86
C PRO A 102 21.38 5.39 -12.72
N GLY A 103 20.92 5.18 -11.49
CA GLY A 103 21.74 5.27 -10.30
C GLY A 103 22.70 4.08 -10.15
N LYS A 104 23.37 4.01 -8.99
CA LYS A 104 24.23 2.87 -8.65
C LYS A 104 23.40 1.59 -8.49
N PRO A 105 23.95 0.41 -8.83
CA PRO A 105 23.27 -0.87 -8.61
C PRO A 105 22.94 -1.08 -7.13
N SER A 106 21.74 -1.57 -6.87
CA SER A 106 21.33 -2.12 -5.58
C SER A 106 21.38 -3.63 -5.62
N HIS A 107 21.85 -4.24 -4.55
CA HIS A 107 22.00 -5.68 -4.46
C HIS A 107 20.73 -6.36 -3.95
N PHE A 108 20.49 -7.57 -4.45
CA PHE A 108 19.45 -8.44 -3.92
C PHE A 108 19.80 -8.88 -2.51
N LYS A 109 18.82 -8.83 -1.61
CA LYS A 109 18.97 -9.27 -0.22
C LYS A 109 18.84 -10.78 -0.09
N THR A 110 17.85 -11.36 -0.76
CA THR A 110 17.54 -12.80 -0.73
C THR A 110 16.58 -13.13 -1.86
N CYS A 111 16.42 -14.42 -2.17
CA CYS A 111 15.31 -14.92 -2.99
C CYS A 111 14.44 -15.87 -2.16
N LEU A 112 13.12 -15.75 -2.32
CA LEU A 112 12.09 -16.59 -1.72
C LEU A 112 11.18 -17.12 -2.84
N PRO A 113 10.26 -18.08 -2.59
CA PRO A 113 9.36 -18.59 -3.64
C PRO A 113 8.53 -17.52 -4.38
N VAL A 114 8.39 -16.33 -3.79
CA VAL A 114 7.69 -15.18 -4.40
C VAL A 114 8.53 -14.39 -5.40
N GLY A 115 9.86 -14.59 -5.42
CA GLY A 115 10.83 -13.88 -6.25
C GLY A 115 12.10 -13.46 -5.48
N CYS A 116 12.94 -12.67 -6.13
CA CYS A 116 14.16 -12.10 -5.57
C CYS A 116 13.90 -10.68 -5.03
N ILE A 117 14.34 -10.42 -3.81
CA ILE A 117 13.92 -9.27 -3.01
C ILE A 117 15.06 -8.25 -2.89
N LEU A 118 14.78 -7.00 -3.21
CA LEU A 118 15.60 -5.84 -2.86
C LEU A 118 14.94 -5.05 -1.73
N ALA A 119 15.75 -4.54 -0.80
CA ALA A 119 15.30 -3.54 0.16
C ALA A 119 15.37 -2.16 -0.50
N LEU A 120 14.28 -1.40 -0.42
CA LEU A 120 14.21 -0.05 -0.98
C LEU A 120 14.35 0.99 0.11
N VAL A 121 15.18 2.00 -0.16
CA VAL A 121 15.29 3.23 0.63
C VAL A 121 15.35 4.38 -0.37
N PHE A 122 14.31 5.20 -0.39
CA PHE A 122 14.27 6.43 -1.18
C PHE A 122 14.38 7.62 -0.24
N THR A 123 15.28 8.56 -0.57
CA THR A 123 15.42 9.79 0.20
C THR A 123 14.24 10.71 -0.05
N LYS A 124 14.10 11.77 0.76
CA LYS A 124 13.08 12.80 0.54
C LYS A 124 13.17 13.41 -0.87
N GLU A 125 14.38 13.60 -1.38
CA GLU A 125 14.64 14.13 -2.72
C GLU A 125 14.20 13.15 -3.80
N THR A 126 14.52 11.86 -3.66
CA THR A 126 14.05 10.81 -4.58
C THR A 126 12.53 10.69 -4.55
N THR A 127 11.92 10.71 -3.36
CA THR A 127 10.46 10.70 -3.21
C THR A 127 9.80 11.89 -3.89
N LYS A 128 10.41 13.09 -3.79
CA LYS A 128 9.93 14.27 -4.52
C LYS A 128 10.04 14.09 -6.03
N ALA A 129 11.13 13.50 -6.54
CA ALA A 129 11.27 13.21 -7.95
C ALA A 129 10.19 12.24 -8.44
N LEU A 130 9.95 11.14 -7.71
CA LEU A 130 8.93 10.14 -8.06
C LEU A 130 7.51 10.72 -8.16
N ARG A 131 7.15 11.69 -7.31
CA ARG A 131 5.82 12.33 -7.34
C ARG A 131 5.51 13.05 -8.65
N GLY A 132 6.53 13.57 -9.33
CA GLY A 132 6.38 14.35 -10.56
C GLY A 132 6.75 13.60 -11.84
N SER A 133 6.95 12.29 -11.76
CA SER A 133 7.47 11.46 -12.85
C SER A 133 6.43 10.45 -13.32
N GLU A 134 6.63 9.85 -14.49
CA GLU A 134 5.66 8.91 -15.06
C GLU A 134 6.02 7.44 -14.80
N THR A 135 7.32 7.13 -14.80
CA THR A 135 7.82 5.75 -14.73
C THR A 135 9.08 5.65 -13.87
N LEU A 136 9.10 4.66 -12.98
CA LEU A 136 10.32 4.18 -12.33
C LEU A 136 10.78 2.91 -13.07
N LYS A 137 11.96 2.93 -13.68
CA LYS A 137 12.52 1.82 -14.45
C LYS A 137 13.56 1.06 -13.62
N ILE A 138 13.44 -0.26 -13.60
CA ILE A 138 14.36 -1.16 -12.90
C ILE A 138 15.12 -1.95 -13.97
N GLY A 139 16.36 -1.57 -14.21
CA GLY A 139 17.27 -2.26 -15.13
C GLY A 139 18.04 -3.36 -14.42
N THR A 140 18.11 -4.54 -15.01
CA THR A 140 18.87 -5.70 -14.54
C THR A 140 19.34 -6.50 -15.75
N TYR A 141 20.05 -7.60 -15.52
CA TYR A 141 20.49 -8.52 -16.57
C TYR A 141 19.91 -9.92 -16.36
N ALA A 142 19.61 -10.62 -17.46
CA ALA A 142 19.31 -12.05 -17.43
C ALA A 142 20.57 -12.85 -17.06
N SER A 143 20.39 -13.97 -16.36
CA SER A 143 21.49 -14.78 -15.84
C SER A 143 22.26 -15.57 -16.90
N ASP A 144 21.64 -15.84 -18.05
CA ASP A 144 22.13 -16.73 -19.11
C ASP A 144 22.79 -15.97 -20.27
N GLU A 145 22.11 -14.96 -20.81
CA GLU A 145 22.47 -14.29 -22.05
C GLU A 145 23.12 -12.92 -21.82
N GLN A 146 23.25 -12.50 -20.55
CA GLN A 146 23.68 -11.13 -20.19
C GLN A 146 22.82 -10.03 -20.85
N GLN A 147 21.63 -10.39 -21.35
CA GLN A 147 20.67 -9.48 -21.95
C GLN A 147 20.14 -8.54 -20.88
N GLU A 148 20.09 -7.24 -21.19
CA GLU A 148 19.44 -6.27 -20.32
C GLU A 148 17.93 -6.51 -20.29
N VAL A 149 17.36 -6.52 -19.09
CA VAL A 149 15.94 -6.66 -18.82
C VAL A 149 15.51 -5.45 -18.01
N VAL A 150 14.49 -4.73 -18.52
CA VAL A 150 13.97 -3.52 -17.87
C VAL A 150 12.53 -3.76 -17.42
N PHE A 151 12.27 -3.52 -16.14
CA PHE A 151 10.93 -3.58 -15.55
C PHE A 151 10.42 -2.16 -15.30
N PRO A 152 9.42 -1.68 -16.06
CA PRO A 152 8.82 -0.37 -15.82
C PRO A 152 7.75 -0.46 -14.71
N ILE A 153 7.80 0.46 -13.76
CA ILE A 153 6.76 0.66 -12.74
C ILE A 153 6.07 1.98 -13.04
N SER A 154 4.75 1.96 -13.24
CA SER A 154 4.01 3.19 -13.49
C SER A 154 3.87 4.02 -12.22
N LEU A 155 4.10 5.33 -12.32
CA LEU A 155 3.91 6.29 -11.24
C LEU A 155 2.56 7.01 -11.31
N LYS A 156 1.68 6.63 -12.24
CA LYS A 156 0.29 7.13 -12.28
C LYS A 156 -0.45 6.74 -10.99
N GLY A 157 -0.93 7.73 -10.26
CA GLY A 157 -1.58 7.56 -8.95
C GLY A 157 -0.62 7.45 -7.75
N PHE A 158 0.70 7.52 -7.97
CA PHE A 158 1.71 7.41 -6.91
C PHE A 158 1.53 8.48 -5.84
N ASP A 159 1.42 9.75 -6.24
CA ASP A 159 1.32 10.88 -5.31
C ASP A 159 0.05 10.80 -4.45
N ALA A 160 -1.09 10.50 -5.06
CA ALA A 160 -2.35 10.33 -4.35
C ALA A 160 -2.32 9.16 -3.36
N ALA A 161 -1.76 8.01 -3.77
CA ALA A 161 -1.60 6.85 -2.88
C ALA A 161 -0.64 7.16 -1.72
N LEU A 162 0.45 7.89 -1.99
CA LEU A 162 1.41 8.32 -0.97
C LEU A 162 0.77 9.27 0.03
N GLU A 163 0.09 10.33 -0.42
CA GLU A 163 -0.62 11.26 0.45
C GLU A 163 -1.68 10.55 1.30
N ARG A 164 -2.44 9.63 0.69
CA ARG A 164 -3.40 8.82 1.43
C ARG A 164 -2.72 7.98 2.52
N THR A 165 -1.63 7.30 2.19
CA THR A 165 -0.89 6.49 3.15
C THR A 165 -0.32 7.33 4.29
N ILE A 166 0.17 8.54 4.00
CA ILE A 166 0.64 9.49 5.01
C ILE A 166 -0.52 9.91 5.92
N GLY A 167 -1.69 10.24 5.35
CA GLY A 167 -2.88 10.63 6.12
C GLY A 167 -3.41 9.52 7.03
N LEU A 168 -3.19 8.25 6.66
CA LEU A 168 -3.59 7.07 7.45
C LEU A 168 -2.56 6.63 8.49
N THR A 169 -1.35 7.18 8.45
CA THR A 169 -0.23 6.83 9.36
C THR A 169 0.11 7.93 10.36
N ARG A 170 -0.32 9.17 10.13
CA ARG A 170 -0.25 10.23 11.17
C ARG A 170 -1.26 9.92 12.27
N LYS A 171 -0.77 9.84 13.51
CA LYS A 171 -1.58 9.86 14.73
C LYS A 171 -2.04 11.29 15.03
#